data_AF-A0A3M4INP0-F1
#
_entry.id   AF-A0A3M4INP0-F1
#
_cell.length_a   1.000
_cell.length_b   1.000
_cell.length_c   1.000
_cell.angle_alpha   90.00
_cell.angle_beta   90.00
_cell.angle_gamma   90.00
#
_symmetry.space_group_name_H-M   'P 1'
#
loop_
_entity.id
_entity.type
_entity.pdbx_description
1 polymer ?
#
loop_
_entity_poly.entity_id
_entity_poly.type
_entity_poly.pdbx_seq_one_letter_code
_entity_poly.pdbx_strand_id
1 'polypeptide(L)'
;MNNLLSIASHKSKHSLGFYPTFAVDGVPLEVWLPGYNREAELHLVAAHSGLHSDDDTCLIWDRIYSTAPGWRTLVPLLVCPDDLDLTCTVIVAEQHAGECHVRWHRFGLLRDLITLQTPAVDWYDSIPSLTFERSQFQSVLDAFRKQENIKMDWD
;
A
#
# COMPACT_ATOMS: atom_id res chain seq x y z
N MET A 1 8.98 -1.95 -19.41
CA MET A 1 7.76 -2.75 -19.19
C MET A 1 7.10 -2.21 -17.94
N ASN A 2 5.81 -1.92 -18.00
CA ASN A 2 5.06 -1.44 -16.84
C ASN A 2 4.45 -2.64 -16.13
N ASN A 3 4.44 -2.61 -14.81
CA ASN A 3 3.69 -3.55 -13.98
C ASN A 3 2.21 -3.18 -14.00
N LEU A 4 1.37 -4.19 -13.83
CA LEU A 4 -0.07 -4.01 -13.67
C LEU A 4 -0.42 -3.95 -12.19
N LEU A 5 -1.01 -2.85 -11.75
CA LEU A 5 -1.72 -2.81 -10.47
C LEU A 5 -3.14 -3.36 -10.68
N SER A 6 -3.62 -4.18 -9.75
CA SER A 6 -5.01 -4.65 -9.75
C SER A 6 -5.51 -4.85 -8.32
N ILE A 7 -6.80 -5.15 -8.17
CA ILE A 7 -7.40 -5.57 -6.90
C ILE A 7 -7.51 -7.10 -6.92
N ALA A 8 -7.11 -7.75 -5.84
CA ALA A 8 -7.27 -9.18 -5.64
C ALA A 8 -7.99 -9.45 -4.31
N SER A 9 -8.48 -10.67 -4.15
CA SER A 9 -8.99 -11.14 -2.86
C SER A 9 -7.92 -12.01 -2.21
N HIS A 10 -7.57 -11.71 -0.97
CA HIS A 10 -6.58 -12.46 -0.20
C HIS A 10 -7.09 -12.80 1.19
N LYS A 11 -6.56 -13.87 1.76
CA LYS A 11 -6.79 -14.26 3.15
C LYS A 11 -5.43 -14.50 3.79
N SER A 12 -5.03 -13.60 4.68
CA SER A 12 -3.85 -13.81 5.51
C SER A 12 -4.13 -14.89 6.56
N LYS A 13 -3.06 -15.49 7.09
CA LYS A 13 -3.11 -16.53 8.12
C LYS A 13 -3.93 -16.11 9.35
N HIS A 14 -3.83 -14.83 9.73
CA HIS A 14 -4.45 -14.29 10.94
C HIS A 14 -5.75 -13.51 10.66
N SER A 15 -6.19 -13.41 9.40
CA SER A 15 -7.46 -12.74 9.09
C SER A 15 -8.67 -13.67 9.24
N LEU A 16 -9.79 -13.11 9.70
CA LEU A 16 -11.06 -13.84 9.87
C LEU A 16 -11.63 -14.36 8.54
N GLY A 17 -11.42 -13.61 7.45
CA GLY A 17 -11.94 -13.92 6.14
C GLY A 17 -11.06 -13.39 5.01
N PHE A 18 -11.58 -13.52 3.79
CA PHE A 18 -11.01 -12.87 2.62
C PHE A 18 -11.29 -11.38 2.66
N TYR A 19 -10.31 -10.59 2.28
CA TYR A 19 -10.40 -9.14 2.13
C TYR A 19 -9.81 -8.72 0.78
N PRO A 20 -10.21 -7.57 0.24
CA PRO A 20 -9.59 -7.01 -0.94
C PRO A 20 -8.23 -6.39 -0.62
N THR A 21 -7.30 -6.54 -1.55
CA THR A 21 -5.94 -6.02 -1.43
C THR A 21 -5.40 -5.64 -2.80
N PHE A 22 -4.33 -4.85 -2.83
CA PHE A 22 -3.61 -4.60 -4.07
C PHE A 22 -2.83 -5.84 -4.51
N ALA A 23 -2.76 -6.02 -5.82
CA ALA A 23 -1.96 -7.03 -6.47
C ALA A 23 -1.08 -6.42 -7.55
N VAL A 24 0.11 -6.98 -7.70
CA VAL A 24 1.08 -6.62 -8.73
C VAL A 24 1.16 -7.79 -9.69
N ASP A 25 0.86 -7.53 -10.96
CA ASP A 25 0.83 -8.53 -12.02
C ASP A 25 -0.06 -9.75 -11.64
N GLY A 26 -1.16 -9.47 -10.94
CA GLY A 26 -2.13 -10.47 -10.46
C GLY A 26 -1.78 -11.17 -9.15
N VAL A 27 -0.62 -10.88 -8.55
CA VAL A 27 -0.18 -11.48 -7.28
C VAL A 27 -0.45 -10.50 -6.12
N PRO A 28 -1.25 -10.88 -5.09
CA PRO A 28 -1.48 -10.04 -3.90
C PRO A 28 -0.18 -9.61 -3.23
N LEU A 29 -0.11 -8.40 -2.69
CA LEU A 29 1.10 -7.86 -2.07
C LEU A 29 1.64 -8.74 -0.93
N GLU A 30 0.75 -9.36 -0.16
CA GLU A 30 1.06 -10.29 0.93
C GLU A 30 1.80 -11.54 0.45
N VAL A 31 1.70 -11.88 -0.84
CA VAL A 31 2.40 -13.00 -1.49
C VAL A 31 3.56 -12.50 -2.35
N TRP A 32 3.38 -11.38 -3.04
CA TRP A 32 4.35 -10.80 -3.94
C TRP A 32 5.62 -10.36 -3.20
N LEU A 33 5.50 -9.67 -2.06
CA LEU A 33 6.65 -9.18 -1.28
C LEU A 33 7.51 -10.33 -0.74
N PRO A 34 6.96 -11.37 -0.06
CA PRO A 34 7.72 -12.55 0.37
C PRO A 34 8.43 -13.32 -0.75
N GLY A 35 7.89 -13.26 -1.98
CA GLY A 35 8.51 -13.86 -3.16
C GLY A 35 9.91 -13.30 -3.49
N TYR A 36 10.20 -12.07 -3.07
CA TYR A 36 11.49 -11.40 -3.25
C TYR A 36 12.29 -11.25 -1.94
N ASN A 37 11.60 -11.05 -0.81
CA ASN A 37 12.24 -11.01 0.51
C ASN A 37 11.39 -11.75 1.55
N ARG A 38 11.88 -12.89 2.06
CA ARG A 38 11.18 -13.67 3.09
C ARG A 38 10.94 -12.90 4.40
N GLU A 39 11.73 -11.87 4.71
CA GLU A 39 11.51 -11.03 5.90
C GLU A 39 10.21 -10.22 5.80
N ALA A 40 9.65 -10.04 4.61
CA ALA A 40 8.35 -9.43 4.40
C ALA A 40 7.16 -10.40 4.65
N GLU A 41 7.40 -11.69 4.96
CA GLU A 41 6.34 -12.66 5.29
C GLU A 41 5.85 -12.51 6.73
N LEU A 42 5.17 -11.40 7.00
CA LEU A 42 4.71 -11.01 8.34
C LEU A 42 3.22 -11.31 8.58
N HIS A 43 2.55 -11.95 7.62
CA HIS A 43 1.11 -12.24 7.66
C HIS A 43 0.23 -11.01 7.95
N LEU A 44 0.67 -9.85 7.46
CA LEU A 44 -0.07 -8.59 7.54
C LEU A 44 -1.34 -8.62 6.67
N VAL A 45 -2.15 -7.58 6.79
CA VAL A 45 -3.38 -7.38 5.99
C VAL A 45 -3.33 -6.05 5.24
N ALA A 46 -4.17 -5.89 4.22
CA ALA A 46 -4.21 -4.69 3.41
C ALA A 46 -4.52 -3.44 4.25
N ALA A 47 -3.65 -2.44 4.22
CA ALA A 47 -3.91 -1.16 4.88
C ALA A 47 -5.19 -0.50 4.35
N HIS A 48 -5.47 -0.69 3.06
CA HIS A 48 -6.58 -0.05 2.34
C HIS A 48 -7.94 -0.71 2.57
N SER A 49 -8.03 -1.68 3.48
CA SER A 49 -9.28 -2.36 3.82
C SER A 49 -9.39 -2.59 5.33
N GLY A 50 -10.42 -2.01 5.94
CA GLY A 50 -10.86 -2.37 7.30
C GLY A 50 -10.03 -1.83 8.46
N LEU A 51 -9.34 -0.69 8.32
CA LEU A 51 -8.76 0.01 9.47
C LEU A 51 -9.84 0.45 10.46
N HIS A 52 -9.48 0.54 11.74
CA HIS A 52 -10.43 0.92 12.80
C HIS A 52 -10.74 2.41 12.88
N SER A 53 -9.81 3.25 12.40
CA SER A 53 -9.92 4.71 12.47
C SER A 53 -10.20 5.30 11.09
N ASP A 54 -11.20 6.19 11.03
CA ASP A 54 -11.48 6.99 9.84
C ASP A 54 -10.30 7.92 9.51
N ASP A 55 -9.59 8.43 10.51
CA ASP A 55 -8.41 9.29 10.31
C ASP A 55 -7.26 8.52 9.65
N ASP A 56 -6.99 7.29 10.11
CA ASP A 56 -5.96 6.44 9.51
C ASP A 56 -6.36 6.07 8.08
N THR A 57 -7.64 5.76 7.87
CA THR A 57 -8.21 5.48 6.54
C THR A 57 -8.04 6.68 5.61
N CYS A 58 -8.42 7.89 6.02
CA CYS A 58 -8.20 9.11 5.25
C CYS A 58 -6.73 9.32 4.92
N LEU A 59 -5.84 9.13 5.89
CA LEU A 59 -4.40 9.30 5.71
C LEU A 59 -3.82 8.33 4.66
N ILE A 60 -4.14 7.04 4.73
CA ILE A 60 -3.58 6.08 3.77
C ILE A 60 -4.06 6.34 2.34
N TRP A 61 -5.33 6.71 2.19
CA TRP A 61 -5.92 6.99 0.89
C TRP A 61 -5.38 8.30 0.32
N ASP A 62 -5.27 9.36 1.12
CA ASP A 62 -4.61 10.61 0.70
C ASP A 62 -3.17 10.37 0.21
N ARG A 63 -2.42 9.51 0.92
CA ARG A 63 -1.04 9.19 0.55
C ARG A 63 -0.92 8.38 -0.73
N ILE A 64 -1.80 7.41 -0.99
CA ILE A 64 -1.73 6.66 -2.25
C ILE A 64 -2.21 7.52 -3.44
N TYR A 65 -3.16 8.43 -3.21
CA TYR A 65 -3.63 9.40 -4.21
C TYR A 65 -2.67 10.56 -4.47
N SER A 66 -1.67 10.77 -3.60
CA SER A 66 -0.57 11.73 -3.76
C SER A 66 0.31 11.39 -4.98
N THR A 67 -0.25 11.70 -6.15
CA THR A 67 0.28 11.32 -7.47
C THR A 67 0.62 12.55 -8.31
N ALA A 68 0.59 13.77 -7.77
CA ALA A 68 1.00 14.95 -8.53
C ALA A 68 2.48 14.82 -9.01
N PRO A 69 2.82 15.18 -10.26
CA PRO A 69 4.18 15.00 -10.77
C PRO A 69 5.24 15.64 -9.86
N GLY A 70 6.33 14.90 -9.60
CA GLY A 70 7.43 15.30 -8.73
C GLY A 70 7.23 14.95 -7.25
N TRP A 71 6.05 14.50 -6.85
CA TRP A 71 5.79 14.14 -5.45
C TRP A 71 6.46 12.84 -5.05
N ARG A 72 6.89 12.79 -3.79
CA ARG A 72 7.43 11.61 -3.13
C ARG A 72 6.71 11.40 -1.81
N THR A 73 6.09 10.24 -1.66
CA THR A 73 5.21 9.96 -0.52
C THR A 73 5.45 8.54 -0.02
N LEU A 74 5.46 8.35 1.30
CA LEU A 74 5.46 7.01 1.90
C LEU A 74 4.03 6.49 2.03
N VAL A 75 3.70 5.44 1.29
CA VAL A 75 2.36 4.85 1.24
C VAL A 75 2.32 3.59 2.11
N PRO A 76 1.52 3.54 3.18
CA PRO A 76 1.24 2.30 3.90
C PRO A 76 0.51 1.30 3.01
N LEU A 77 1.03 0.09 2.90
CA LEU A 77 0.46 -0.95 2.05
C LEU A 77 -0.16 -2.08 2.87
N LEU A 78 0.56 -2.55 3.89
CA LEU A 78 0.12 -3.64 4.76
C LEU A 78 0.27 -3.25 6.24
N VAL A 79 -0.66 -3.69 7.08
CA VAL A 79 -0.73 -3.41 8.52
C VAL A 79 -0.96 -4.67 9.35
N CYS A 80 -0.68 -4.60 10.66
CA CYS A 80 -0.92 -5.68 11.59
C CYS A 80 -2.43 -6.03 11.67
N PRO A 81 -2.80 -7.32 11.57
CA PRO A 81 -4.21 -7.75 11.67
C PRO A 81 -4.79 -7.63 13.08
N ASP A 82 -3.97 -7.54 14.12
CA ASP A 82 -4.44 -7.50 15.51
C ASP A 82 -4.95 -6.11 15.91
N ASP A 83 -4.23 -5.06 15.51
CA ASP A 83 -4.55 -3.67 15.87
C ASP A 83 -5.31 -2.91 14.77
N LEU A 84 -5.12 -3.29 13.50
CA LEU A 84 -5.76 -2.64 12.33
C LEU A 84 -5.61 -1.10 12.33
N ASP A 85 -4.43 -0.63 12.72
CA ASP A 85 -4.03 0.77 12.76
C ASP A 85 -2.59 0.96 12.24
N LEU A 86 -2.13 2.22 12.21
CA LEU A 86 -0.80 2.59 11.71
C LEU A 86 0.29 2.67 12.81
N THR A 87 -0.01 2.23 14.04
CA THR A 87 0.90 2.29 15.18
C THR A 87 1.69 1.01 15.41
N CYS A 88 1.19 -0.10 14.87
CA CYS A 88 1.82 -1.42 14.93
C CYS A 88 2.79 -1.65 13.75
N THR A 89 2.90 -2.89 13.28
CA THR A 89 3.77 -3.27 12.16
C THR A 89 3.15 -2.81 10.84
N VAL A 90 3.86 -1.95 10.11
CA VAL A 90 3.41 -1.42 8.81
C VAL A 90 4.50 -1.63 7.75
N ILE A 91 4.13 -2.23 6.63
CA ILE A 91 4.96 -2.21 5.41
C ILE A 91 4.53 -1.04 4.54
N VAL A 92 5.52 -0.23 4.13
CA VAL A 92 5.33 0.95 3.30
C VAL A 92 6.04 0.80 1.95
N ALA A 93 5.56 1.53 0.95
CA ALA A 93 6.29 1.82 -0.28
C ALA A 93 6.66 3.30 -0.36
N GLU A 94 7.87 3.60 -0.85
CA GLU A 94 8.22 4.94 -1.27
C GLU A 94 7.68 5.17 -2.69
N GLN A 95 6.59 5.93 -2.80
CA GLN A 95 5.94 6.27 -4.05
C GLN A 95 6.57 7.52 -4.66
N HIS A 96 7.00 7.44 -5.92
CA HIS A 96 7.44 8.58 -6.73
C HIS A 96 6.44 8.78 -7.86
N ALA A 97 5.87 9.98 -7.95
CA ALA A 97 4.89 10.30 -8.96
C ALA A 97 5.53 11.08 -10.11
N GLY A 98 5.37 10.58 -11.34
CA GLY A 98 5.77 11.25 -12.58
C GLY A 98 4.57 11.68 -13.41
N GLU A 99 4.84 12.25 -14.59
CA GLU A 99 3.78 12.72 -15.50
C GLU A 99 2.90 11.57 -16.01
N CYS A 100 3.51 10.50 -16.53
CA CYS A 100 2.80 9.36 -17.11
C CYS A 100 2.89 8.08 -16.26
N HIS A 101 3.69 8.07 -15.20
CA HIS A 101 3.95 6.86 -14.41
C HIS A 101 3.95 7.15 -12.92
N VAL A 102 3.52 6.16 -12.14
CA VAL A 102 3.72 6.11 -10.69
C VAL A 102 4.70 4.98 -10.41
N ARG A 103 5.73 5.24 -9.61
CA ARG A 103 6.74 4.24 -9.25
C ARG A 103 6.68 3.95 -7.76
N TRP A 104 6.55 2.69 -7.37
CA TRP A 104 6.94 2.28 -6.02
C TRP A 104 8.43 1.97 -6.05
N HIS A 105 9.22 2.93 -5.58
CA HIS A 105 10.67 2.95 -5.74
C HIS A 105 11.36 1.86 -4.91
N ARG A 106 10.89 1.66 -3.68
CA ARG A 106 11.38 0.68 -2.71
C ARG A 106 10.32 0.40 -1.65
N PHE A 107 10.47 -0.71 -0.97
CA PHE A 107 9.56 -1.19 0.08
C PHE A 107 10.33 -1.40 1.37
N GLY A 108 9.67 -1.19 2.50
CA GLY A 108 10.33 -1.35 3.79
C GLY A 108 9.36 -1.46 4.95
N LEU A 109 9.92 -1.83 6.10
CA LEU A 109 9.20 -1.89 7.36
C LEU A 109 9.34 -0.55 8.09
N LEU A 110 8.21 0.07 8.39
CA LEU A 110 8.16 1.34 9.10
C LEU A 110 8.60 1.14 10.57
N ARG A 111 9.48 2.02 11.05
CA ARG A 111 9.99 1.99 12.44
C ARG A 111 9.45 3.12 13.31
N ASP A 112 9.15 4.25 12.70
CA ASP A 112 8.60 5.42 13.38
C ASP A 112 7.13 5.66 13.01
N LEU A 113 6.48 6.61 13.70
CA LEU A 113 5.14 7.05 13.31
C LEU A 113 5.14 7.62 11.89
N ILE A 114 4.20 7.12 11.09
CA ILE A 114 4.07 7.47 9.67
C ILE A 114 3.87 8.98 9.44
N THR A 115 3.34 9.70 10.43
CA THR A 115 3.06 11.14 10.44
C THR A 115 4.29 12.03 10.69
N LEU A 116 5.43 11.46 11.08
CA LEU A 116 6.67 12.23 11.17
C LEU A 116 7.10 12.75 9.79
N GLN A 117 7.82 13.87 9.78
CA GLN A 117 8.32 14.46 8.53
C GLN A 117 9.29 13.52 7.78
N THR A 118 10.09 12.76 8.52
CA THR A 118 11.07 11.81 8.00
C THR A 118 11.08 10.55 8.87
N PRO A 119 10.08 9.66 8.75
CA PRO A 119 10.04 8.45 9.56
C PRO A 119 11.13 7.48 9.12
N ALA A 120 11.76 6.80 10.08
CA ALA A 120 12.70 5.73 9.81
C ALA A 120 11.97 4.52 9.20
N VAL A 121 12.59 3.94 8.18
CA VAL A 121 12.11 2.76 7.46
C VAL A 121 13.30 1.83 7.22
N ASP A 122 13.14 0.57 7.59
CA ASP A 122 14.09 -0.49 7.24
C ASP A 122 13.75 -1.01 5.85
N TRP A 123 14.56 -0.62 4.86
CA TRP A 123 14.32 -0.93 3.45
C TRP A 123 14.74 -2.35 3.09
N TYR A 124 13.93 -3.02 2.27
CA TYR A 124 14.26 -4.33 1.73
C TYR A 124 15.07 -4.19 0.43
N ASP A 125 16.36 -4.51 0.47
CA ASP A 125 17.26 -4.36 -0.68
C ASP A 125 16.97 -5.33 -1.84
N SER A 126 16.33 -6.48 -1.56
CA SER A 126 16.05 -7.51 -2.58
C SER A 126 14.74 -7.31 -3.34
N ILE A 127 13.86 -6.39 -2.91
CA ILE A 127 12.57 -6.17 -3.56
C ILE A 127 12.72 -5.16 -4.69
N PRO A 128 12.37 -5.51 -5.94
CA PRO A 128 12.55 -4.60 -7.07
C PRO A 128 11.55 -3.45 -7.01
N SER A 129 11.94 -2.31 -7.60
CA SER A 129 11.02 -1.20 -7.83
C SER A 129 9.96 -1.56 -8.86
N LEU A 130 8.74 -1.05 -8.69
CA LEU A 130 7.63 -1.24 -9.63
C LEU A 130 7.26 0.07 -10.32
N THR A 131 6.91 -0.02 -11.60
CA THR A 131 6.48 1.15 -12.39
C THR A 131 5.12 0.86 -13.00
N PHE A 132 4.15 1.72 -12.70
CA PHE A 132 2.77 1.62 -13.17
C PHE A 132 2.47 2.75 -14.15
N GLU A 133 1.64 2.49 -15.15
CA GLU A 133 1.05 3.56 -15.96
C GLU A 133 0.07 4.35 -15.08
N ARG A 134 0.16 5.68 -15.11
CA ARG A 134 -0.54 6.56 -14.18
C ARG A 134 -2.06 6.44 -14.29
N SER A 135 -2.61 6.43 -15.50
CA SER A 135 -4.07 6.38 -15.69
C SER A 135 -4.66 5.05 -15.20
N GLN A 136 -3.95 3.94 -15.43
CA GLN A 136 -4.31 2.62 -14.90
C GLN A 136 -4.19 2.57 -13.38
N PHE A 137 -3.10 3.10 -12.81
CA PHE A 137 -2.92 3.18 -11.37
C PHE A 137 -4.09 3.90 -10.70
N GLN A 138 -4.41 5.11 -11.17
CA GLN A 138 -5.53 5.91 -10.65
C GLN A 138 -6.88 5.21 -10.83
N SER A 139 -7.12 4.58 -11.98
CA SER A 139 -8.36 3.83 -12.23
C SER A 139 -8.55 2.67 -11.24
N VAL A 140 -7.46 2.00 -10.85
CA VAL A 140 -7.48 0.91 -9.85
C VAL A 140 -7.74 1.46 -8.45
N LEU A 141 -7.14 2.60 -8.09
CA LEU A 141 -7.45 3.27 -6.82
C LEU A 141 -8.93 3.61 -6.72
N ASP A 142 -9.49 4.21 -7.76
CA ASP A 142 -10.91 4.61 -7.78
C ASP A 142 -11.84 3.40 -7.67
N ALA A 143 -11.52 2.31 -8.36
CA ALA A 143 -12.27 1.06 -8.26
C ALA A 143 -12.22 0.48 -6.85
N PHE A 144 -11.04 0.47 -6.21
CA PHE A 144 -10.86 -0.08 -4.88
C PHE A 144 -11.56 0.80 -3.83
N ARG A 145 -11.37 2.12 -3.90
CA ARG A 145 -12.03 3.08 -3.00
C ARG A 145 -13.55 2.93 -3.04
N LYS A 146 -14.11 2.77 -4.24
CA LYS A 146 -15.55 2.54 -4.44
C LYS A 146 -16.00 1.20 -3.87
N GLN A 147 -15.21 0.14 -4.02
CA GLN A 147 -15.51 -1.18 -3.45
C GLN A 147 -15.56 -1.13 -1.92
N GLU A 148 -14.63 -0.40 -1.30
CA GLU A 148 -14.56 -0.22 0.15
C GLU A 148 -15.55 0.83 0.69
N ASN A 149 -16.31 1.49 -0.19
CA ASN A 149 -17.26 2.56 0.15
C ASN A 149 -16.63 3.69 0.97
N ILE A 150 -15.39 4.03 0.63
CA ILE A 150 -14.61 5.06 1.31
C ILE A 150 -15.01 6.43 0.79
N LYS A 151 -15.25 7.36 1.71
CA LYS A 151 -15.52 8.77 1.43
C LYS A 151 -14.32 9.60 1.88
N MET A 152 -13.86 10.48 1.01
CA MET A 152 -12.79 11.43 1.31
C MET A 152 -13.38 12.82 1.52
N ASP A 153 -12.70 13.66 2.31
CA ASP A 153 -13.14 15.04 2.58
C ASP A 153 -13.16 15.94 1.33
N TRP A 154 -12.52 15.51 0.24
CA TRP A 154 -12.43 16.22 -1.03
C TRP A 154 -13.37 15.66 -2.12
N ASP A 155 -14.22 14.69 -1.79
CA ASP A 155 -15.27 14.18 -2.71
C ASP A 155 -16.41 15.18 -2.98
#